data_AF-A0AA37JVV9-F1
#
_entry.id   AF-A0AA37JVV9-F1
#
_cell.length_a   1.000
_cell.length_b   1.000
_cell.length_c   1.000
_cell.angle_alpha   90.00
_cell.angle_beta   90.00
_cell.angle_gamma   90.00
#
_symmetry.space_group_name_H-M   'P 1'
#
loop_
_entity.id
_entity.type
_entity.pdbx_description
1 polymer ?
#
loop_
_entity_poly.entity_id
_entity_poly.type
_entity_poly.pdbx_seq_one_letter_code
_entity_poly.pdbx_strand_id
1 'polypeptide(L)'
;MKRIMSKEEFLSVYERQQASGLTIKDFCENEVYSSSCFHYWKKKFGLSRTYTSHPDKLPDDTFIPLDLRRRGNLPSGTSGDVTIDLPFGIRIHLDSRGNP
;
A
#
# COMPACT_ATOMS: atom_id res chain seq x y z
N MET A 1 -2.04 15.95 34.71
CA MET A 1 -1.21 16.53 33.64
C MET A 1 -1.21 15.56 32.46
N LYS A 2 -1.74 15.95 31.29
CA LYS A 2 -1.63 15.12 30.07
C LYS A 2 -0.21 15.32 29.54
N ARG A 3 0.67 14.33 29.72
CA ARG A 3 2.02 14.36 29.16
C ARG A 3 1.87 14.36 27.64
N ILE A 4 2.23 15.46 26.99
CA ILE A 4 2.19 15.56 25.53
C ILE A 4 3.46 14.88 25.03
N MET A 5 3.32 13.82 24.24
CA MET A 5 4.46 13.13 23.63
C MET A 5 5.18 14.08 22.67
N SER A 6 6.50 14.25 22.87
CA SER A 6 7.34 15.07 21.99
C SER A 6 7.68 14.33 20.69
N LYS A 7 8.24 15.04 19.71
CA LYS A 7 8.65 14.44 18.44
C LYS A 7 9.79 13.45 18.64
N GLU A 8 10.75 13.80 19.48
CA GLU A 8 11.96 13.03 19.78
C GLU A 8 11.61 11.76 20.54
N GLU A 9 10.71 11.86 21.53
CA GLU A 9 10.18 10.70 22.25
C GLU A 9 9.47 9.74 21.30
N PHE A 10 8.61 10.27 20.41
CA PHE A 10 7.91 9.42 19.45
C PHE A 10 8.86 8.79 18.43
N LEU A 11 9.91 9.49 17.99
CA LEU A 11 10.91 8.92 17.07
C LEU A 11 11.63 7.73 17.71
N SER A 12 12.06 7.84 18.96
CA SER A 12 12.68 6.72 19.68
C SER A 12 11.73 5.52 19.82
N VAL A 13 10.45 5.77 20.12
CA VAL A 13 9.42 4.73 20.15
C VAL A 13 9.23 4.11 18.75
N TYR A 14 9.21 4.91 17.71
CA TYR A 14 9.03 4.48 16.33
C TYR A 14 10.22 3.65 15.81
N GLU A 15 11.44 4.00 16.19
CA GLU A 15 12.65 3.22 15.88
C GLU A 15 12.61 1.86 16.57
N ARG A 16 12.23 1.81 17.86
CA ARG A 16 12.03 0.53 18.57
C ARG A 16 10.95 -0.32 17.91
N GLN A 17 9.85 0.29 17.46
CA GLN A 17 8.80 -0.41 16.72
C GLN A 17 9.35 -1.00 15.41
N GLN A 18 10.12 -0.23 14.63
CA GLN A 18 10.72 -0.73 13.39
C GLN A 18 11.75 -1.84 13.64
N ALA A 19 12.59 -1.70 14.66
CA ALA A 19 13.59 -2.69 15.03
C ALA A 19 12.96 -4.00 15.57
N SER A 20 11.81 -3.91 16.22
CA SER A 20 11.09 -5.08 16.73
C SER A 20 10.51 -5.97 15.62
N GLY A 21 10.31 -5.42 14.41
CA GLY A 21 9.62 -6.12 13.32
C GLY A 21 8.13 -6.42 13.59
N LEU A 22 7.60 -6.00 14.75
CA LEU A 22 6.21 -6.19 15.12
C LEU A 22 5.32 -5.22 14.36
N THR A 23 4.06 -5.62 14.14
CA THR A 23 3.06 -4.69 13.63
C THR A 23 2.84 -3.56 14.64
N ILE A 24 2.38 -2.40 14.19
CA ILE A 24 2.06 -1.27 15.08
C ILE A 24 1.08 -1.70 16.17
N LYS A 25 0.14 -2.60 15.84
CA LYS A 25 -0.85 -3.13 16.77
C LYS A 25 -0.16 -3.93 17.88
N ASP A 26 0.64 -4.92 17.53
CA ASP A 26 1.31 -5.80 18.50
C ASP A 26 2.32 -5.03 19.36
N PHE A 27 3.03 -4.06 18.76
CA PHE A 27 3.93 -3.18 19.49
C PHE A 27 3.18 -2.29 20.51
N CYS A 28 2.03 -1.74 20.11
CA CYS A 28 1.20 -0.94 21.01
C CYS A 28 0.60 -1.78 22.14
N GLU A 29 0.22 -3.03 21.87
CA GLU A 29 -0.28 -3.96 22.89
C GLU A 29 0.82 -4.32 23.91
N ASN A 30 2.05 -4.55 23.44
CA ASN A 30 3.19 -4.92 24.30
C ASN A 30 3.66 -3.77 25.20
N GLU A 31 3.74 -2.55 24.67
CA GLU A 31 4.20 -1.37 25.42
C GLU A 31 3.03 -0.57 26.05
N VAL A 32 1.79 -1.08 25.96
CA VAL A 32 0.57 -0.47 26.50
C VAL A 32 0.32 0.94 25.94
N TYR A 33 0.66 1.16 24.66
CA TYR A 33 0.30 2.36 23.93
C TYR A 33 -1.11 2.25 23.34
N SER A 34 -1.82 3.37 23.29
CA SER A 34 -3.03 3.45 22.49
C SER A 34 -2.67 3.48 21.00
N SER A 35 -3.15 2.50 20.24
CA SER A 35 -3.00 2.46 18.78
C SER A 35 -3.45 3.77 18.11
N SER A 36 -4.58 4.34 18.57
CA SER A 36 -5.11 5.61 18.06
C SER A 36 -4.14 6.77 18.26
N CYS A 37 -3.51 6.85 19.43
CA CYS A 37 -2.49 7.88 19.71
C CYS A 37 -1.24 7.66 18.86
N PHE A 38 -0.82 6.41 18.68
CA PHE A 38 0.33 6.06 17.85
C PHE A 38 0.12 6.50 16.39
N HIS A 39 -1.03 6.20 15.80
CA HIS A 39 -1.37 6.65 14.45
C HIS A 39 -1.48 8.17 14.36
N TYR A 40 -2.05 8.82 15.39
CA TYR A 40 -2.09 10.27 15.46
C TYR A 40 -0.69 10.89 15.45
N TRP A 41 0.23 10.43 16.28
CA TRP A 41 1.61 10.94 16.30
C TRP A 41 2.38 10.62 15.03
N LYS A 42 2.20 9.42 14.47
CA LYS A 42 2.78 9.03 13.18
C LYS A 42 2.36 10.00 12.06
N LYS A 43 1.08 10.40 12.03
CA LYS A 43 0.57 11.42 11.11
C LYS A 43 1.09 12.81 11.45
N LYS A 44 1.04 13.19 12.74
CA LYS A 44 1.47 14.51 13.23
C LYS A 44 2.93 14.83 12.91
N PHE A 45 3.80 13.83 12.94
CA PHE A 45 5.23 13.99 12.68
C PHE A 45 5.66 13.64 11.25
N GLY A 46 4.70 13.39 10.33
CA GLY A 46 5.01 13.12 8.92
C GLY A 46 5.67 11.76 8.66
N LEU A 47 5.50 10.80 9.57
CA LEU A 47 6.05 9.44 9.47
C LEU A 47 5.06 8.46 8.82
N SER A 48 3.84 8.91 8.49
CA SER A 48 2.97 8.15 7.60
C SER A 48 3.49 8.27 6.16
N ARG A 49 3.71 7.14 5.48
CA ARG A 49 3.89 7.15 4.03
C ARG A 49 2.67 7.85 3.41
N THR A 50 2.88 9.02 2.83
CA THR A 50 1.94 9.58 1.87
C THR A 50 2.00 8.68 0.64
N TYR A 51 0.91 7.97 0.38
CA TYR A 51 0.77 7.16 -0.84
C TYR A 51 0.69 8.04 -2.11
N THR A 52 0.67 9.36 -1.94
CA THR A 52 0.56 10.33 -3.02
C THR A 52 1.83 11.15 -3.13
N SER A 53 2.49 11.01 -4.28
CA SER A 53 3.53 11.86 -4.87
C SER A 53 4.96 11.67 -4.36
N HIS A 54 5.68 10.81 -5.08
CA HIS A 54 7.15 10.84 -5.19
C HIS A 54 7.59 12.15 -5.88
N PRO A 55 8.78 12.68 -5.52
CA PRO A 55 9.67 13.10 -6.60
C PRO A 55 10.96 12.28 -6.72
N ASP A 56 11.56 11.76 -5.64
CA ASP A 56 12.99 11.37 -5.70
C ASP A 56 13.38 10.01 -5.12
N LYS A 57 12.45 9.08 -4.88
CA LYS A 57 12.83 7.70 -4.50
C LYS A 57 12.74 6.77 -5.70
N LEU A 58 13.94 6.35 -6.15
CA LEU A 58 14.23 5.27 -7.08
C LEU A 58 13.22 4.13 -6.89
N PRO A 59 12.63 3.57 -7.96
CA PRO A 59 11.69 2.47 -7.85
C PRO A 59 12.36 1.33 -7.07
N ASP A 60 11.70 0.95 -5.98
CA ASP A 60 11.97 -0.29 -5.27
C ASP A 60 11.85 -1.41 -6.32
N ASP A 61 12.96 -2.10 -6.63
CA ASP A 61 13.06 -3.19 -7.63
C ASP A 61 12.14 -4.40 -7.31
N THR A 62 11.32 -4.29 -6.26
CA THR A 62 10.22 -5.17 -5.92
C THR A 62 9.07 -5.11 -6.94
N PHE A 63 8.97 -4.05 -7.74
CA PHE A 63 7.91 -3.92 -8.74
C PHE A 63 8.37 -4.40 -10.11
N ILE A 64 7.83 -5.53 -10.54
CA ILE A 64 8.00 -6.03 -11.91
C ILE A 64 7.29 -5.05 -12.87
N PRO A 65 8.00 -4.40 -13.80
CA PRO A 65 7.37 -3.50 -14.76
C PRO A 65 6.48 -4.30 -15.71
N LEU A 66 5.17 -4.05 -15.66
CA LEU A 66 4.21 -4.59 -16.63
C LEU A 66 4.06 -3.60 -17.78
N ASP A 67 4.60 -3.98 -18.93
CA ASP A 67 4.55 -3.18 -20.15
C ASP A 67 3.19 -3.39 -20.84
N LEU A 68 2.22 -2.52 -20.52
CA LEU A 68 0.91 -2.50 -21.17
C LEU A 68 1.06 -1.97 -22.59
N ARG A 69 1.42 -2.87 -23.52
CA ARG A 69 1.39 -2.60 -24.95
C ARG A 69 -0.07 -2.34 -25.37
N ARG A 70 -0.50 -1.07 -25.34
CA ARG A 70 -1.72 -0.63 -26.03
C ARG A 70 -1.50 -0.87 -27.53
N ARG A 71 -1.94 -2.04 -28.00
CA ARG A 71 -2.07 -2.33 -29.42
C ARG A 71 -3.05 -1.32 -30.01
N GLY A 72 -2.54 -0.45 -30.87
CA GLY A 72 -3.31 0.63 -31.48
C GLY A 72 -4.51 0.14 -32.29
N ASN A 73 -5.55 0.98 -32.27
CA ASN A 73 -6.59 1.16 -33.29
C ASN A 73 -7.47 -0.05 -33.67
N LEU A 74 -8.67 -0.18 -33.07
CA LEU A 74 -9.96 -0.36 -33.77
C LEU A 74 -11.17 -0.27 -32.79
N PRO A 75 -12.42 -0.19 -33.30
CA PRO A 75 -13.37 0.87 -33.02
C PRO A 75 -14.23 0.62 -31.77
N SER A 76 -14.88 1.70 -31.33
CA SER A 76 -15.97 1.66 -30.36
C SER A 76 -17.01 0.62 -30.75
N GLY A 77 -17.30 -0.31 -29.84
CA GLY A 77 -18.39 -1.28 -29.95
C GLY A 77 -17.90 -2.70 -30.19
N THR A 78 -17.73 -3.49 -29.12
CA THR A 78 -18.73 -4.47 -28.67
C THR A 78 -18.17 -5.23 -27.47
N SER A 79 -19.02 -5.42 -26.46
CA SER A 79 -18.95 -6.48 -25.42
C SER A 79 -17.66 -6.56 -24.59
N GLY A 80 -17.75 -6.21 -23.31
CA GLY A 80 -16.66 -6.30 -22.31
C GLY A 80 -16.25 -7.73 -21.95
N ASP A 81 -15.82 -8.49 -22.95
CA ASP A 81 -14.99 -9.68 -22.78
C ASP A 81 -13.57 -9.22 -22.44
N VAL A 82 -13.06 -9.69 -21.30
CA VAL A 82 -11.65 -9.53 -20.94
C VAL A 82 -11.02 -10.91 -20.90
N THR A 83 -10.02 -11.12 -21.77
CA THR A 83 -9.20 -12.33 -21.77
C THR A 83 -7.80 -12.03 -21.21
N ILE A 84 -7.35 -12.83 -20.24
CA ILE A 84 -6.04 -12.71 -19.59
C ILE A 84 -5.24 -14.01 -19.85
N ASP A 85 -4.09 -13.90 -20.52
CA ASP A 85 -3.14 -15.00 -20.72
C ASP A 85 -2.01 -14.94 -19.69
N LEU A 86 -1.74 -16.06 -19.04
CA LEU A 86 -0.70 -16.25 -18.03
C LEU A 86 0.40 -17.19 -18.55
N PRO A 87 1.63 -17.09 -18.02
CA PRO A 87 2.67 -18.08 -18.30
C PRO A 87 2.19 -19.49 -17.94
N PHE A 88 2.72 -20.49 -18.65
CA PHE A 88 2.25 -21.89 -18.63
C PHE A 88 0.93 -22.18 -19.36
N GLY A 89 0.46 -21.25 -20.21
CA GLY A 89 -0.64 -21.51 -21.14
C GLY A 89 -2.03 -21.45 -20.49
N ILE A 90 -2.13 -20.81 -19.33
CA ILE A 90 -3.40 -20.61 -18.63
C ILE A 90 -4.08 -19.37 -19.21
N ARG A 91 -5.35 -19.51 -19.63
CA ARG A 91 -6.15 -18.41 -20.18
C ARG A 91 -7.44 -18.25 -19.38
N ILE A 92 -7.69 -17.02 -18.92
CA ILE A 92 -8.89 -16.65 -18.16
C ILE A 92 -9.77 -15.82 -19.08
N HIS A 93 -11.03 -16.23 -19.23
CA HIS A 93 -12.06 -15.53 -20.02
C HIS A 93 -13.11 -14.94 -19.06
N LEU A 94 -13.38 -13.65 -19.18
CA LEU A 94 -14.36 -12.95 -18.35
C LEU A 94 -15.45 -12.36 -19.24
N ASP A 95 -16.62 -13.00 -19.23
CA ASP A 95 -17.80 -12.52 -19.96
C ASP A 95 -18.61 -11.53 -19.12
N SER A 96 -18.79 -10.31 -19.62
CA SER A 96 -19.67 -9.30 -19.00
C SER A 96 -21.18 -9.58 -19.17
N ARG A 97 -21.58 -10.70 -19.79
CA ARG A 97 -22.99 -11.04 -19.99
C ARG A 97 -23.49 -11.79 -18.76
N GLY A 98 -24.20 -11.08 -17.89
CA GLY A 98 -25.00 -11.69 -16.83
C GLY A 98 -25.95 -12.74 -17.42
N ASN A 99 -26.00 -13.91 -16.78
CA ASN A 99 -26.95 -14.97 -17.09
C ASN A 99 -28.39 -14.40 -16.98
N PRO A 100 -29.28 -14.63 -17.97
CA PRO A 100 -30.62 -14.04 -18.01
C PRO A 100 -31.52 -14.45 -16.84
#